data_AF-A0AA44WB53-F1
#
_entry.id   AF-A0AA44WB53-F1
#
_cell.length_a   1.000
_cell.length_b   1.000
_cell.length_c   1.000
_cell.angle_alpha   90.00
_cell.angle_beta   90.00
_cell.angle_gamma   90.00
#
_symmetry.space_group_name_H-M   'P 1'
#
loop_
_entity.id
_entity.type
_entity.pdbx_description
1 polymer ?
#
loop_
_entity_poly.entity_id
_entity_poly.type
_entity_poly.pdbx_seq_one_letter_code
_entity_poly.pdbx_strand_id
1 'polypeptide(L)'
;MRHNPHAVADEEDAYERMAMRTLLRAVSHHFLMRELRQGPFILQFTDLHQSNIFVDNDWNITYLVDLEWICALPAEMLSVPYWLTGCSVDEIVGEQYELYDATRQTFLSIMDEERTAKQKELTLILRNSWESKGVWFWASLKSLNAWHFLFQDHILPKFFANNQAIALLKPASNLWQENAEAMAKQKAKDEEEYREELERNCSVK
;
A
#
# COMPACT_ATOMS: atom_id res chain seq x y z
N MET A 1 -6.65 13.22 -3.57
CA MET A 1 -8.05 13.70 -3.51
C MET A 1 -8.19 15.06 -4.18
N ARG A 2 -7.69 16.17 -3.63
CA ARG A 2 -7.90 17.53 -4.19
C ARG A 2 -7.65 17.68 -5.71
N HIS A 3 -6.53 17.19 -6.22
CA HIS A 3 -6.13 17.42 -7.62
C HIS A 3 -6.55 16.35 -8.62
N ASN A 4 -7.15 15.24 -8.17
CA ASN A 4 -7.63 14.19 -9.06
C ASN A 4 -9.15 14.35 -9.22
N PRO A 5 -9.67 14.59 -10.45
CA PRO A 5 -11.11 14.64 -10.68
C PRO A 5 -11.76 13.27 -10.43
N HIS A 6 -11.11 12.18 -10.85
CA HIS A 6 -11.51 10.78 -10.62
C HIS A 6 -11.02 10.26 -9.25
N ALA A 7 -11.19 11.05 -8.19
CA ALA A 7 -10.69 10.71 -6.86
C ALA A 7 -11.66 9.86 -6.03
N VAL A 8 -12.94 9.90 -6.35
CA VAL A 8 -14.05 9.30 -5.60
C VAL A 8 -15.12 8.86 -6.58
N ALA A 9 -15.96 7.90 -6.19
CA ALA A 9 -17.11 7.49 -6.99
C ALA A 9 -18.34 8.38 -6.79
N ASP A 10 -18.57 8.84 -5.56
CA ASP A 10 -19.71 9.68 -5.17
C ASP A 10 -19.41 10.46 -3.87
N GLU A 11 -20.43 11.15 -3.34
CA GLU A 11 -20.28 11.94 -2.10
C GLU A 11 -20.01 11.03 -0.88
N GLU A 12 -20.60 9.83 -0.82
CA GLU A 12 -20.40 8.89 0.28
C GLU A 12 -18.96 8.39 0.32
N ASP A 13 -18.47 7.91 -0.83
CA ASP A 13 -17.09 7.49 -1.01
C ASP A 13 -16.13 8.63 -0.67
N ALA A 14 -16.47 9.89 -1.00
CA ALA A 14 -15.66 11.04 -0.62
C ALA A 14 -15.47 11.18 0.90
N TYR A 15 -16.55 11.04 1.69
CA TYR A 15 -16.43 11.06 3.14
C TYR A 15 -15.62 9.88 3.65
N GLU A 16 -15.82 8.68 3.11
CA GLU A 16 -15.05 7.50 3.50
C GLU A 16 -13.55 7.70 3.20
N ARG A 17 -13.18 8.18 2.00
CA ARG A 17 -11.79 8.49 1.64
C ARG A 17 -11.17 9.51 2.58
N MET A 18 -11.90 10.57 2.94
CA MET A 18 -11.41 11.57 3.89
C MET A 18 -11.21 10.97 5.27
N ALA A 19 -12.18 10.21 5.78
CA ALA A 19 -12.09 9.55 7.08
C ALA A 19 -10.90 8.58 7.13
N MET A 20 -10.75 7.69 6.13
CA MET A 20 -9.63 6.75 6.08
C MET A 20 -8.28 7.47 6.07
N ARG A 21 -8.12 8.58 5.33
CA ARG A 21 -6.87 9.34 5.31
C ARG A 21 -6.57 10.02 6.64
N THR A 22 -7.59 10.58 7.30
CA THR A 22 -7.46 11.12 8.66
C THR A 22 -6.98 10.04 9.61
N LEU A 23 -7.62 8.88 9.59
CA LEU A 23 -7.32 7.79 10.50
C LEU A 23 -5.94 7.21 10.23
N LEU A 24 -5.58 6.94 8.97
CA LEU A 24 -4.27 6.45 8.58
C LEU A 24 -3.15 7.36 9.12
N ARG A 25 -3.35 8.69 9.08
CA ARG A 25 -2.43 9.65 9.73
C ARG A 25 -2.41 9.48 11.26
N ALA A 26 -3.58 9.39 11.89
CA ALA A 26 -3.71 9.26 13.34
C ALA A 26 -3.04 7.97 13.87
N VAL A 27 -3.18 6.85 13.17
CA VAL A 27 -2.65 5.54 13.59
C VAL A 27 -1.21 5.28 13.16
N SER A 28 -0.60 6.16 12.36
CA SER A 28 0.76 5.99 11.82
C SER A 28 1.81 5.62 12.87
N HIS A 29 1.70 6.20 14.07
CA HIS A 29 2.64 5.96 15.17
C HIS A 29 2.68 4.51 15.69
N HIS A 30 1.68 3.68 15.37
CA HIS A 30 1.67 2.24 15.66
C HIS A 30 2.49 1.41 14.67
N PHE A 31 2.77 1.95 13.48
CA PHE A 31 3.40 1.26 12.36
C PHE A 31 4.84 1.72 12.08
N LEU A 32 5.24 2.83 12.68
CA LEU A 32 6.60 3.38 12.59
C LEU A 32 7.45 2.88 13.77
N MET A 33 8.47 2.07 13.50
CA MET A 33 9.42 1.56 14.48
C MET A 33 10.29 2.73 14.98
N ARG A 34 10.20 3.03 16.29
CA ARG A 34 10.86 4.22 16.86
C ARG A 34 12.36 4.17 16.71
N GLU A 35 12.91 2.97 16.79
CA GLU A 35 14.32 2.65 16.73
C GLU A 35 14.92 2.92 15.35
N LEU A 36 14.08 2.90 14.29
CA LEU A 36 14.51 3.02 12.90
C LEU A 36 14.14 4.38 12.25
N ARG A 37 13.54 5.30 13.01
CA ARG A 37 13.11 6.62 12.50
C ARG A 37 14.22 7.48 11.92
N GLN A 38 15.45 7.29 12.38
CA GLN A 38 16.64 8.01 11.91
C GLN A 38 17.49 7.18 10.95
N GLY A 39 16.97 6.03 10.51
CA GLY A 39 17.65 5.08 9.66
C GLY A 39 17.76 3.68 10.28
N PRO A 40 18.29 2.72 9.51
CA PRO A 40 19.00 2.93 8.26
C PRO A 40 18.05 3.23 7.09
N PHE A 41 18.50 4.08 6.18
CA PHE A 41 17.91 4.24 4.85
C PHE A 41 18.70 3.34 3.90
N ILE A 42 17.99 2.50 3.16
CA ILE A 42 18.58 1.54 2.24
C ILE A 42 18.10 1.85 0.82
N LEU A 43 18.95 1.52 -0.16
CA LEU A 43 18.61 1.66 -1.57
C LEU A 43 17.55 0.61 -1.92
N GLN A 44 16.36 1.05 -2.34
CA GLN A 44 15.22 0.20 -2.65
C GLN A 44 14.71 0.52 -4.06
N PHE A 45 14.28 -0.53 -4.76
CA PHE A 45 13.51 -0.41 -5.98
C PHE A 45 12.06 -0.13 -5.62
N THR A 46 11.49 0.96 -6.13
CA THR A 46 10.08 1.29 -5.89
C THR A 46 9.15 0.62 -6.90
N ASP A 47 9.69 0.17 -8.04
CA ASP A 47 8.95 -0.52 -9.10
C ASP A 47 9.64 -1.82 -9.54
N LEU A 48 10.04 -2.66 -8.57
CA LEU A 48 10.57 -3.99 -8.88
C LEU A 48 9.41 -4.95 -9.10
N HIS A 49 9.33 -5.53 -10.29
CA HIS A 49 8.41 -6.62 -10.63
C HIS A 49 9.07 -7.64 -11.55
N GLN A 50 8.43 -8.80 -11.74
CA GLN A 50 8.95 -9.92 -12.52
C GLN A 50 9.47 -9.53 -13.92
N SER A 51 8.79 -8.61 -14.62
CA SER A 51 9.21 -8.19 -15.98
C SER A 51 10.52 -7.39 -16.01
N ASN A 52 11.03 -6.94 -14.86
CA ASN A 52 12.29 -6.21 -14.76
C ASN A 52 13.48 -7.14 -14.50
N ILE A 53 13.23 -8.43 -14.23
CA ILE A 53 14.24 -9.42 -13.85
C ILE A 53 14.38 -10.45 -14.98
N PHE A 54 15.58 -10.56 -15.53
CA PHE A 54 15.91 -11.56 -16.55
C PHE A 54 16.76 -12.67 -15.95
N VAL A 55 16.48 -13.91 -16.35
CA VAL A 55 17.20 -15.10 -15.89
C VAL A 55 17.71 -15.93 -17.06
N ASP A 56 18.79 -16.68 -16.84
CA ASP A 56 19.24 -17.72 -17.77
C ASP A 56 18.48 -19.04 -17.58
N ASN A 57 18.88 -20.09 -18.31
CA ASN A 57 18.25 -21.41 -18.23
C ASN A 57 18.41 -22.10 -16.87
N ASP A 58 19.38 -21.66 -16.06
CA ASP A 58 19.68 -22.18 -14.73
C ASP A 58 19.08 -21.29 -13.62
N TRP A 59 18.19 -20.35 -13.97
CA TRP A 59 17.54 -19.39 -13.09
C TRP A 59 18.48 -18.37 -12.42
N ASN A 60 19.70 -18.20 -12.92
CA ASN A 60 20.57 -17.12 -12.44
C ASN A 60 20.07 -15.78 -12.96
N ILE A 61 19.98 -14.77 -12.09
CA ILE A 61 19.66 -13.41 -12.50
C ILE A 61 20.80 -12.88 -13.38
N THR A 62 20.49 -12.59 -14.64
CA THR A 62 21.45 -12.09 -15.63
C THR A 62 21.37 -10.58 -15.81
N TYR A 63 20.16 -10.02 -15.77
CA TYR A 63 19.93 -8.59 -15.90
C TYR A 63 18.80 -8.12 -14.98
N LEU A 64 18.98 -6.91 -14.47
CA LEU A 64 17.93 -6.11 -13.87
C LEU A 64 17.81 -4.84 -14.70
N VAL A 65 16.64 -4.63 -15.29
CA VAL A 65 16.36 -3.46 -16.14
C VAL A 65 15.43 -2.49 -15.42
N ASP A 66 15.15 -1.36 -16.07
CA ASP A 66 14.20 -0.36 -15.58
C ASP A 66 14.56 0.20 -14.19
N LEU A 67 15.82 0.63 -14.06
CA LEU A 67 16.43 1.09 -12.81
C LEU A 67 16.13 2.56 -12.49
N GLU A 68 15.25 3.21 -13.24
CA GLU A 68 14.93 4.63 -13.06
C GLU A 68 14.17 4.92 -11.75
N TRP A 69 13.56 3.87 -11.17
CA TRP A 69 12.76 3.92 -9.95
C TRP A 69 13.50 3.32 -8.74
N ILE A 70 14.63 3.94 -8.38
CA ILE A 70 15.41 3.59 -7.18
C ILE A 70 15.46 4.78 -6.21
N CYS A 71 15.22 4.51 -4.92
CA CYS A 71 15.25 5.53 -3.88
C CYS A 71 15.92 5.02 -2.59
N ALA A 72 16.56 5.93 -1.84
CA ALA A 72 17.00 5.65 -0.48
C ALA A 72 15.80 5.82 0.47
N LEU A 73 15.24 4.70 0.93
CA LEU A 73 14.02 4.68 1.74
C LEU A 73 14.28 4.05 3.12
N PRO A 74 13.49 4.40 4.17
CA PRO A 74 13.55 3.73 5.46
C PRO A 74 13.53 2.20 5.30
N ALA A 75 14.38 1.49 6.04
CA ALA A 75 14.44 0.03 5.96
C ALA A 75 13.08 -0.65 6.24
N GLU A 76 12.22 -0.02 7.04
CA GLU A 76 10.85 -0.49 7.32
C GLU A 76 9.92 -0.51 6.10
N MET A 77 10.22 0.31 5.08
CA MET A 77 9.47 0.34 3.82
C MET A 77 9.75 -0.87 2.93
N LEU A 78 10.83 -1.60 3.24
CA LEU A 78 11.15 -2.83 2.56
C LEU A 78 10.07 -3.87 2.87
N SER A 79 9.61 -4.55 1.83
CA SER A 79 8.66 -5.64 1.94
C SER A 79 9.13 -6.79 1.06
N VAL A 80 8.71 -8.01 1.42
CA VAL A 80 8.78 -9.11 0.46
C VAL A 80 7.91 -8.72 -0.75
N PRO A 81 8.33 -9.03 -1.99
CA PRO A 81 7.57 -8.63 -3.15
C PRO A 81 6.21 -9.34 -3.22
N TYR A 82 5.13 -8.56 -3.31
CA TYR A 82 3.76 -9.10 -3.34
C TYR A 82 3.50 -9.99 -4.56
N TRP A 83 4.14 -9.67 -5.69
CA TRP A 83 3.97 -10.39 -6.95
C TRP A 83 4.56 -11.80 -6.94
N LEU A 84 5.19 -12.26 -5.85
CA LEU A 84 5.64 -13.65 -5.72
C LEU A 84 4.50 -14.67 -5.81
N THR A 85 3.27 -14.27 -5.50
CA THR A 85 2.06 -15.11 -5.66
C THR A 85 1.22 -14.71 -6.88
N GLY A 86 1.69 -13.75 -7.69
CA GLY A 86 0.95 -13.24 -8.85
C GLY A 86 -0.27 -12.37 -8.52
N CYS A 87 -0.53 -12.07 -7.25
CA CYS A 87 -1.61 -11.20 -6.81
C CYS A 87 -1.20 -9.71 -6.88
N SER A 88 -2.17 -8.83 -7.05
CA SER A 88 -1.99 -7.42 -6.69
C SER A 88 -1.91 -7.28 -5.16
N VAL A 89 -1.40 -6.15 -4.68
CA VAL A 89 -1.23 -5.95 -3.22
C VAL A 89 -2.56 -5.87 -2.46
N ASP A 90 -3.63 -5.36 -3.10
CA ASP A 90 -5.00 -5.30 -2.57
C ASP A 90 -5.75 -6.64 -2.63
N GLU A 91 -5.26 -7.61 -3.38
CA GLU A 91 -5.85 -8.96 -3.46
C GLU A 91 -5.37 -9.90 -2.34
N ILE A 92 -4.41 -9.48 -1.51
CA ILE A 92 -3.80 -10.33 -0.47
C ILE A 92 -4.72 -10.41 0.76
N VAL A 93 -5.89 -11.02 0.58
CA VAL A 93 -6.91 -11.23 1.60
C VAL A 93 -7.39 -12.69 1.58
N GLY A 94 -8.01 -13.15 2.67
CA GLY A 94 -8.58 -14.50 2.74
C GLY A 94 -7.55 -15.60 2.41
N GLU A 95 -7.88 -16.49 1.48
CA GLU A 95 -6.98 -17.58 1.05
C GLU A 95 -5.66 -17.07 0.44
N GLN A 96 -5.68 -15.92 -0.24
CA GLN A 96 -4.47 -15.34 -0.82
C GLN A 96 -3.54 -14.76 0.24
N TYR A 97 -4.08 -14.32 1.37
CA TYR A 97 -3.27 -13.91 2.51
C TYR A 97 -2.45 -15.09 3.05
N GLU A 98 -3.07 -16.26 3.22
CA GLU A 98 -2.39 -17.46 3.71
C GLU A 98 -1.33 -17.96 2.71
N LEU A 99 -1.66 -17.97 1.42
CA LEU A 99 -0.70 -18.33 0.36
C LEU A 99 0.50 -17.37 0.37
N TYR A 100 0.23 -16.06 0.38
CA TYR A 100 1.29 -15.05 0.39
C TYR A 100 2.13 -15.12 1.66
N ASP A 101 1.53 -15.34 2.82
CA ASP A 101 2.29 -15.46 4.06
C ASP A 101 3.21 -16.68 4.05
N ALA A 102 2.72 -17.84 3.55
CA ALA A 102 3.55 -19.02 3.38
C ALA A 102 4.72 -18.76 2.42
N THR A 103 4.47 -18.19 1.24
CA THR A 103 5.51 -17.83 0.26
C THR A 103 6.52 -16.83 0.85
N ARG A 104 6.04 -15.83 1.58
CA ARG A 104 6.86 -14.83 2.28
C ARG A 104 7.75 -15.47 3.33
N GLN A 105 7.24 -16.40 4.12
CA GLN A 105 8.03 -17.13 5.11
C GLN A 105 9.13 -17.98 4.45
N THR A 106 8.82 -18.69 3.35
CA THR A 106 9.83 -19.41 2.55
C THR A 106 10.91 -18.47 2.02
N PHE A 107 10.51 -17.34 1.44
CA PHE A 107 11.45 -16.32 0.96
C PHE A 107 12.41 -15.86 2.07
N LEU A 108 11.88 -15.56 3.26
CA LEU A 108 12.68 -15.13 4.40
C LEU A 108 13.59 -16.24 4.96
N SER A 109 13.19 -17.50 4.88
CA SER A 109 14.05 -18.64 5.28
C SER A 109 15.28 -18.75 4.38
N ILE A 110 15.06 -18.74 3.06
CA ILE A 110 16.16 -18.75 2.07
C ILE A 110 17.06 -17.52 2.28
N MET A 111 16.45 -16.37 2.53
CA MET A 111 17.16 -15.13 2.83
C MET A 111 18.01 -15.20 4.11
N ASP A 112 17.67 -16.04 5.09
CA ASP A 112 18.49 -16.24 6.29
C ASP A 112 19.65 -17.24 6.06
N GLU A 113 19.45 -18.21 5.16
CA GLU A 113 20.44 -19.24 4.79
C GLU A 113 21.56 -18.66 3.92
N GLU A 114 21.20 -17.85 2.92
CA GLU A 114 22.11 -17.34 1.88
C GLU A 114 22.98 -16.15 2.34
N ARG A 115 22.78 -15.64 3.56
CA ARG A 115 23.16 -14.25 3.86
C ARG A 115 24.11 -14.04 5.04
N THR A 116 24.88 -12.94 4.91
CA THR A 116 25.83 -12.41 5.90
C THR A 116 25.12 -11.79 7.11
N ALA A 117 25.86 -11.51 8.20
CA ALA A 117 25.30 -10.96 9.44
C ALA A 117 24.46 -9.68 9.25
N LYS A 118 24.88 -8.72 8.40
CA LYS A 118 24.14 -7.48 8.12
C LYS A 118 22.77 -7.71 7.48
N GLN A 119 22.62 -8.80 6.75
CA GLN A 119 21.38 -9.10 6.06
C GLN A 119 20.37 -9.82 6.96
N LYS A 120 20.81 -10.43 8.07
CA LYS A 120 19.94 -10.97 9.12
C LYS A 120 19.19 -9.86 9.89
N GLU A 121 19.76 -8.66 9.94
CA GLU A 121 19.04 -7.49 10.46
C GLU A 121 17.86 -7.10 9.56
N LEU A 122 18.00 -7.22 8.23
CA LEU A 122 16.90 -6.92 7.29
C LEU A 122 15.76 -7.92 7.39
N THR A 123 16.05 -9.22 7.55
CA THR A 123 15.00 -10.23 7.70
C THR A 123 14.22 -10.05 9.00
N LEU A 124 14.88 -9.59 10.08
CA LEU A 124 14.20 -9.20 11.31
C LEU A 124 13.26 -8.00 11.10
N ILE A 125 13.69 -6.96 10.37
CA ILE A 125 12.84 -5.81 10.03
C ILE A 125 11.61 -6.26 9.23
N LEU A 126 11.79 -7.13 8.22
CA LEU A 126 10.70 -7.67 7.42
C LEU A 126 9.67 -8.46 8.24
N ARG A 127 10.15 -9.24 9.23
CA ARG A 127 9.27 -9.97 10.17
C ARG A 127 8.51 -9.05 11.09
N ASN A 128 9.21 -8.10 11.73
CA ASN A 128 8.59 -7.13 12.63
C ASN A 128 7.55 -6.25 11.90
N SER A 129 7.85 -5.87 10.66
CA SER A 129 6.92 -5.10 9.80
C SER A 129 5.66 -5.90 9.46
N TRP A 130 5.77 -7.22 9.29
CA TRP A 130 4.61 -8.09 9.09
C TRP A 130 3.75 -8.23 10.35
N GLU A 131 4.37 -8.59 11.49
CA GLU A 131 3.69 -8.80 12.78
C GLU A 131 2.97 -7.54 13.27
N SER A 132 3.59 -6.38 13.10
CA SER A 132 3.01 -5.09 13.49
C SER A 132 1.88 -4.62 12.57
N LYS A 133 1.74 -5.22 11.38
CA LYS A 133 0.98 -4.73 10.21
C LYS A 133 1.59 -3.47 9.56
N GLY A 134 2.83 -3.10 9.90
CA GLY A 134 3.57 -2.00 9.30
C GLY A 134 3.78 -2.15 7.79
N VAL A 135 3.92 -3.38 7.30
CA VAL A 135 4.06 -3.68 5.85
C VAL A 135 2.89 -3.09 5.04
N TRP A 136 1.67 -3.17 5.57
CA TRP A 136 0.44 -2.70 4.92
C TRP A 136 0.32 -1.19 5.01
N PHE A 137 0.75 -0.60 6.14
CA PHE A 137 0.87 0.85 6.27
C PHE A 137 1.82 1.41 5.23
N TRP A 138 3.04 0.87 5.11
CA TRP A 138 4.01 1.33 4.11
C TRP A 138 3.54 1.08 2.68
N ALA A 139 2.89 -0.06 2.40
CA ALA A 139 2.27 -0.33 1.09
C ALA A 139 1.16 0.69 0.76
N SER A 140 0.35 1.10 1.74
CA SER A 140 -0.69 2.13 1.54
C SER A 140 -0.12 3.51 1.20
N LEU A 141 1.09 3.83 1.68
CA LEU A 141 1.77 5.06 1.32
C LEU A 141 2.38 5.01 -0.09
N LYS A 142 2.75 3.81 -0.57
CA LYS A 142 3.32 3.60 -1.91
C LYS A 142 2.26 3.48 -3.01
N SER A 143 1.07 3.00 -2.69
CA SER A 143 0.03 2.74 -3.69
C SER A 143 -0.99 3.87 -3.80
N LEU A 144 -1.17 4.43 -4.99
CA LEU A 144 -2.19 5.45 -5.25
C LEU A 144 -3.61 4.87 -5.33
N ASN A 145 -3.72 3.61 -5.76
CA ASN A 145 -5.01 2.98 -6.05
C ASN A 145 -5.41 1.99 -4.95
N ALA A 146 -4.47 1.20 -4.41
CA ALA A 146 -4.78 0.15 -3.44
C ALA A 146 -4.89 0.63 -1.98
N TRP A 147 -4.42 1.83 -1.65
CA TRP A 147 -4.23 2.26 -0.24
C TRP A 147 -5.47 2.13 0.65
N HIS A 148 -6.66 2.30 0.07
CA HIS A 148 -7.92 2.23 0.81
C HIS A 148 -8.28 0.78 1.15
N PHE A 149 -8.16 -0.15 0.19
CA PHE A 149 -8.33 -1.58 0.45
C PHE A 149 -7.34 -2.05 1.52
N LEU A 150 -6.06 -1.68 1.39
CA LEU A 150 -5.03 -2.01 2.40
C LEU A 150 -5.35 -1.44 3.78
N PHE A 151 -5.93 -0.25 3.84
CA PHE A 151 -6.38 0.32 5.11
C PHE A 151 -7.54 -0.48 5.70
N GLN A 152 -8.57 -0.77 4.90
CA GLN A 152 -9.78 -1.48 5.32
C GLN A 152 -9.49 -2.93 5.74
N ASP A 153 -8.67 -3.64 4.97
CA ASP A 153 -8.48 -5.09 5.10
C ASP A 153 -7.36 -5.47 6.08
N HIS A 154 -6.39 -4.58 6.28
CA HIS A 154 -5.19 -4.93 7.07
C HIS A 154 -4.88 -4.00 8.24
N ILE A 155 -5.25 -2.72 8.15
CA ILE A 155 -4.93 -1.72 9.19
C ILE A 155 -6.10 -1.59 10.16
N LEU A 156 -7.30 -1.36 9.64
CA LEU A 156 -8.50 -1.14 10.43
C LEU A 156 -8.86 -2.32 11.36
N PRO A 157 -8.73 -3.59 10.93
CA PRO A 157 -9.05 -4.74 11.78
C PRO A 157 -8.15 -4.88 13.01
N LYS A 158 -6.99 -4.19 13.03
CA LYS A 158 -6.12 -4.11 14.22
C LYS A 158 -6.77 -3.34 15.37
N PHE A 159 -7.69 -2.43 15.07
CA PHE A 159 -8.32 -1.53 16.04
C PHE A 159 -9.81 -1.84 16.28
N PHE A 160 -10.48 -2.45 15.29
CA PHE A 160 -11.90 -2.75 15.36
C PHE A 160 -12.16 -4.20 14.96
N ALA A 161 -12.93 -4.92 15.78
CA ALA A 161 -13.26 -6.34 15.53
C ALA A 161 -14.31 -6.56 14.43
N ASN A 162 -15.03 -5.50 14.00
CA ASN A 162 -16.15 -5.60 13.07
C ASN A 162 -15.95 -4.73 11.82
N ASN A 163 -16.35 -5.28 10.67
CA ASN A 163 -16.22 -4.66 9.34
C ASN A 163 -17.13 -3.42 9.13
N GLN A 164 -18.01 -3.10 10.07
CA GLN A 164 -18.85 -1.88 10.05
C GLN A 164 -18.14 -0.63 10.59
N ALA A 165 -16.85 -0.72 10.91
CA ALA A 165 -16.10 0.38 11.52
C ALA A 165 -16.09 1.65 10.66
N ILE A 166 -16.16 1.58 9.34
CA ILE A 166 -15.98 2.76 8.48
C ILE A 166 -17.16 3.71 8.57
N ALA A 167 -18.40 3.20 8.57
CA ALA A 167 -19.59 4.03 8.76
C ALA A 167 -19.57 4.75 10.12
N LEU A 168 -19.11 4.06 11.18
CA LEU A 168 -18.92 4.65 12.51
C LEU A 168 -17.83 5.73 12.52
N LEU A 169 -16.85 5.61 11.64
CA LEU A 169 -15.69 6.49 11.57
C LEU A 169 -15.84 7.62 10.56
N LYS A 170 -16.93 7.63 9.77
CA LYS A 170 -17.25 8.70 8.82
C LYS A 170 -17.16 10.12 9.41
N PRO A 171 -17.54 10.38 10.68
CA PRO A 171 -17.35 11.70 11.28
C PRO A 171 -15.90 12.21 11.29
N ALA A 172 -14.91 11.32 11.23
CA ALA A 172 -13.48 11.67 11.12
C ALA A 172 -13.13 12.36 9.79
N SER A 173 -14.00 12.30 8.78
CA SER A 173 -13.86 13.08 7.54
C SER A 173 -13.78 14.58 7.80
N ASN A 174 -14.49 15.08 8.83
CA ASN A 174 -14.46 16.50 9.23
C ASN A 174 -13.10 16.96 9.76
N LEU A 175 -12.22 16.03 10.13
CA LEU A 175 -10.85 16.32 10.58
C LEU A 175 -9.84 16.31 9.42
N TRP A 176 -10.23 15.90 8.21
CA TRP A 176 -9.34 15.90 7.05
C TRP A 176 -9.07 17.32 6.55
N GLN A 177 -10.11 18.15 6.53
CA GLN A 177 -10.04 19.56 6.20
C GLN A 177 -11.27 20.31 6.69
N GLU A 178 -11.16 21.64 6.74
CA GLU A 178 -12.31 22.52 6.93
C GLU A 178 -13.33 22.33 5.80
N ASN A 179 -14.62 22.32 6.17
CA ASN A 179 -15.75 22.15 5.25
C ASN A 179 -15.63 20.88 4.38
N ALA A 180 -15.54 19.72 5.04
CA ALA A 180 -15.52 18.42 4.37
C ALA A 180 -16.73 18.20 3.45
N GLU A 181 -17.91 18.71 3.83
CA GLU A 181 -19.13 18.63 3.01
C GLU A 181 -18.97 19.29 1.64
N ALA A 182 -18.47 20.53 1.60
CA ALA A 182 -18.24 21.22 0.33
C ALA A 182 -17.25 20.47 -0.57
N MET A 183 -16.22 19.86 0.01
CA MET A 183 -15.29 19.02 -0.76
C MET A 183 -15.93 17.73 -1.25
N ALA A 184 -16.74 17.06 -0.44
CA ALA A 184 -17.41 15.84 -0.85
C ALA A 184 -18.33 16.10 -2.05
N LYS A 185 -19.15 17.16 -1.97
CA LYS A 185 -20.02 17.62 -3.06
C LYS A 185 -19.23 17.99 -4.32
N GLN A 186 -18.15 18.78 -4.16
CA GLN A 186 -17.31 19.14 -5.31
C GLN A 186 -16.69 17.90 -5.96
N LYS A 187 -16.25 16.92 -5.17
CA LYS A 187 -15.64 15.70 -5.70
C LYS A 187 -16.61 14.75 -6.37
N ALA A 188 -17.83 14.64 -5.88
CA ALA A 188 -18.89 13.92 -6.59
C ALA A 188 -19.18 14.59 -7.95
N LYS A 189 -19.21 15.93 -8.01
CA LYS A 189 -19.38 16.69 -9.25
C LYS A 189 -18.22 16.51 -10.22
N ASP A 190 -16.97 16.59 -9.73
CA ASP A 190 -15.77 16.37 -10.55
C ASP A 190 -15.81 14.98 -11.23
N GLU A 191 -16.28 13.95 -10.53
CA GLU A 191 -16.42 12.60 -11.06
C GLU A 191 -17.51 12.48 -12.14
N GLU A 192 -18.66 13.12 -11.93
CA GLU A 192 -19.72 13.19 -12.94
C GLU A 192 -19.23 13.85 -14.23
N GLU A 193 -18.59 15.02 -14.12
CA GLU A 193 -18.01 15.74 -15.26
C GLU A 193 -16.93 14.91 -15.98
N TYR A 194 -16.07 14.22 -15.20
CA TYR A 194 -15.03 13.35 -15.75
C TYR A 194 -15.63 12.17 -16.54
N ARG A 195 -16.69 11.54 -16.03
CA ARG A 195 -17.38 10.45 -16.72
C ARG A 195 -18.05 10.92 -18.01
N GLU A 196 -18.71 12.08 -17.99
CA GLU A 196 -19.31 12.66 -19.19
C GLU A 196 -18.26 12.99 -20.26
N GLU A 197 -17.09 13.49 -19.86
CA GLU A 197 -15.98 13.74 -20.78
C GLU A 197 -15.41 12.43 -21.34
N LEU A 198 -15.26 11.41 -20.49
CA LEU A 198 -14.79 10.09 -20.88
C LEU A 198 -15.74 9.44 -21.90
N GLU A 199 -17.05 9.51 -21.67
CA GLU A 199 -18.07 8.99 -22.59
C GLU A 199 -18.07 9.74 -23.92
N ARG A 200 -17.98 11.08 -23.89
CA ARG A 200 -17.88 11.90 -25.11
C ARG A 200 -16.65 11.54 -25.94
N ASN A 201 -15.50 11.34 -25.30
CA ASN A 201 -14.25 11.04 -25.99
C ASN A 201 -14.15 9.57 -26.44
N CYS A 202 -14.76 8.63 -25.71
CA CYS A 202 -14.76 7.21 -26.06
C CYS A 202 -15.88 6.79 -27.02
N SER A 203 -16.97 7.57 -27.12
CA SER A 203 -18.08 7.32 -28.05
C SER A 203 -17.81 7.83 -29.47
N VAL A 204 -16.69 8.53 -29.69
CA VAL A 204 -16.18 8.86 -31.03
C VAL A 204 -15.33 7.69 -31.53
N LYS A 205 -16.01 6.65 -32.01
CA LYS A 205 -15.45 5.60 -32.88
C LYS A 205 -16.45 5.24 -33.97
#